data_AF-A0A2I1GJA6-F1
#
_entry.id   AF-A0A2I1GJA6-F1
#
_cell.length_a   1.000
_cell.length_b   1.000
_cell.length_c   1.000
_cell.angle_alpha   90.00
_cell.angle_beta   90.00
_cell.angle_gamma   90.00
#
_symmetry.space_group_name_H-M   'P 1'
#
loop_
_entity.id
_entity.type
_entity.pdbx_description
1 polymer ?
#
loop_
_entity_poly.entity_id
_entity_poly.type
_entity_poly.pdbx_seq_one_letter_code
_entity_poly.pdbx_strand_id
1 'polypeptide(L)'
;MDQLINHKHKTDFLLSDNTSLGMPTQTTIKHNRKCKTKILCSECNQKRELLEENHQICRVCYKAKSVFIPSGNKIIDDFIMHTLTSSSKLAGKMVFAPYDQFIDVKFIAEGGFSKIYKAIWINRPVLKNWSKPTYKNYEVVLKTL
;
A
#
# COMPACT_ATOMS: atom_id res chain seq x y z
N MET A 1 -14.07 -67.87 9.00
CA MET A 1 -12.81 -68.17 8.28
C MET A 1 -11.86 -67.02 8.53
N ASP A 2 -10.67 -67.40 8.97
CA ASP A 2 -9.37 -66.73 9.04
C ASP A 2 -9.06 -65.83 7.82
N GLN A 3 -8.14 -64.83 7.81
CA GLN A 3 -7.21 -64.29 8.84
C GLN A 3 -6.55 -62.98 8.31
N LEU A 4 -5.48 -62.51 8.99
CA LEU A 4 -4.48 -61.49 8.57
C LEU A 4 -4.95 -60.02 8.57
N ILE A 5 -4.22 -59.00 9.06
CA ILE A 5 -2.96 -58.87 9.84
C ILE A 5 -3.17 -57.86 11.00
N ASN A 6 -2.44 -58.02 12.10
CA ASN A 6 -2.19 -57.02 13.14
C ASN A 6 -0.68 -56.73 13.19
N HIS A 7 -0.22 -55.48 13.37
CA HIS A 7 0.91 -55.25 14.29
C HIS A 7 1.00 -53.79 14.78
N LYS A 8 1.08 -53.68 16.11
CA LYS A 8 1.20 -52.45 16.89
C LYS A 8 2.58 -52.47 17.55
N HIS A 9 3.41 -51.47 17.32
CA HIS A 9 4.67 -51.32 18.06
C HIS A 9 4.73 -49.99 18.81
N LYS A 10 4.90 -50.14 20.12
CA LYS A 10 5.17 -49.12 21.13
C LYS A 10 6.54 -49.49 21.70
N THR A 11 7.43 -48.52 21.85
CA THR A 11 8.68 -48.74 22.60
C THR A 11 9.07 -47.47 23.32
N ASP A 12 9.35 -47.65 24.60
CA ASP A 12 9.27 -46.67 25.65
C ASP A 12 10.47 -45.70 25.71
N PHE A 13 10.25 -44.53 26.31
CA PHE A 13 11.23 -43.47 26.48
C PHE A 13 11.91 -43.64 27.86
N LEU A 14 13.19 -43.98 27.89
CA LEU A 14 13.96 -44.06 29.13
C LEU A 14 14.58 -42.69 29.45
N LEU A 15 14.26 -42.17 30.64
CA LEU A 15 14.96 -41.06 31.27
C LEU A 15 16.31 -41.53 31.83
N SER A 16 17.35 -40.72 31.64
CA SER A 16 18.44 -40.62 32.60
C SER A 16 18.88 -39.16 32.74
N ASP A 17 18.61 -38.59 33.90
CA ASP A 17 19.19 -37.31 34.30
C ASP A 17 20.65 -37.50 34.72
N ASN A 18 21.48 -36.48 34.51
CA ASN A 18 22.59 -36.16 35.41
C ASN A 18 22.99 -34.69 35.25
N THR A 19 22.71 -33.90 36.29
CA THR A 19 22.92 -32.45 36.34
C THR A 19 24.39 -32.09 36.59
N SER A 20 24.91 -31.08 35.90
CA SER A 20 25.99 -30.24 36.43
C SER A 20 25.79 -28.78 36.03
N LEU A 21 26.09 -27.86 36.95
CA LEU A 21 25.72 -26.46 36.88
C LEU A 21 26.55 -25.66 35.86
N GLY A 22 25.89 -25.21 34.79
CA GLY A 22 26.39 -24.17 33.88
C GLY A 22 25.35 -23.06 33.73
N MET A 23 25.75 -21.81 33.95
CA MET A 23 24.88 -20.64 33.88
C MET A 23 24.10 -20.57 32.55
N PRO A 24 22.81 -20.16 32.54
CA PRO A 24 22.06 -19.98 31.31
C PRO A 24 22.61 -18.78 30.53
N THR A 25 23.61 -19.04 29.69
CA THR A 25 24.03 -18.12 28.66
C THR A 25 22.83 -17.92 27.74
N GLN A 26 22.29 -16.71 27.68
CA GLN A 26 21.13 -16.42 26.85
C GLN A 26 21.50 -16.63 25.38
N THR A 27 21.15 -17.80 24.84
CA THR A 27 21.28 -18.10 23.42
C THR A 27 20.38 -17.15 22.66
N THR A 28 20.93 -16.02 22.25
CA THR A 28 20.21 -15.02 21.46
C THR A 28 19.55 -15.72 20.29
N ILE A 29 18.21 -15.74 20.29
CA ILE A 29 17.42 -16.17 19.14
C ILE A 29 17.72 -15.15 18.06
N LYS A 30 18.72 -15.46 17.20
CA LYS A 30 19.08 -14.64 16.06
C LYS A 30 17.85 -14.61 15.15
N HIS A 31 17.07 -13.54 15.27
CA HIS A 31 15.95 -13.29 14.37
C HIS A 31 16.47 -13.36 12.94
N ASN A 32 16.11 -14.44 12.23
CA ASN A 32 16.44 -14.64 10.84
C ASN A 32 15.93 -13.43 10.06
N ARG A 33 16.85 -12.55 9.65
CA ARG A 33 16.55 -11.42 8.76
C ARG A 33 16.14 -12.02 7.42
N LYS A 34 14.84 -12.30 7.25
CA LYS A 34 14.27 -12.70 5.95
C LYS A 34 14.80 -11.72 4.91
N CYS A 35 15.64 -12.21 4.00
CA CYS A 35 16.23 -11.37 2.98
C CYS A 35 15.09 -10.92 2.07
N LYS A 36 14.75 -9.62 2.12
CA LYS A 36 13.57 -9.10 1.44
C LYS A 36 13.79 -9.07 -0.07
N THR A 37 13.34 -10.10 -0.77
CA THR A 37 13.46 -10.21 -2.22
C THR A 37 12.73 -9.05 -2.91
N LYS A 38 13.49 -8.13 -3.52
CA LYS A 38 12.94 -7.04 -4.34
C LYS A 38 12.61 -7.58 -5.72
N ILE A 39 11.33 -7.57 -6.09
CA ILE A 39 10.85 -8.10 -7.38
C ILE A 39 10.50 -6.93 -8.30
N LEU A 40 10.62 -7.16 -9.61
CA LEU A 40 10.27 -6.19 -10.65
C LEU A 40 8.74 -6.05 -10.72
N CYS A 41 8.24 -4.83 -10.51
CA CYS A 41 6.83 -4.51 -10.70
C CYS A 41 6.46 -4.47 -12.18
N SER A 42 5.44 -5.22 -12.63
CA SER A 42 5.00 -5.21 -14.03
C SER A 42 4.43 -3.87 -14.51
N GLU A 43 3.94 -3.02 -13.60
CA GLU A 43 3.27 -1.75 -13.94
C GLU A 43 4.23 -0.56 -14.04
N CYS A 44 5.28 -0.52 -13.20
CA CYS A 44 6.21 0.61 -13.14
C CYS A 44 7.67 0.23 -13.41
N ASN A 45 7.94 -1.04 -13.70
CA ASN A 45 9.26 -1.59 -14.00
C ASN A 45 10.34 -1.26 -12.93
N GLN A 46 9.92 -1.01 -11.68
CA GLN A 46 10.82 -0.78 -10.55
C GLN A 46 10.92 -2.01 -9.65
N LYS A 47 12.15 -2.30 -9.18
CA LYS A 47 12.43 -3.34 -8.18
C LYS A 47 11.98 -2.86 -6.80
N ARG A 48 10.87 -3.39 -6.29
CA ARG A 48 10.24 -2.98 -5.02
C ARG A 48 9.89 -4.20 -4.17
N GLU A 49 9.67 -4.00 -2.87
CA GLU A 49 9.10 -5.03 -1.99
C GLU A 49 7.63 -5.26 -2.42
N LEU A 50 7.25 -6.52 -2.68
CA LEU A 50 5.86 -6.88 -2.98
C LEU A 50 5.02 -6.93 -1.70
N LEU A 51 3.70 -6.91 -1.86
CA LEU A 51 2.81 -7.37 -0.80
C LEU A 51 3.05 -8.87 -0.57
N GLU A 52 2.83 -9.35 0.65
CA GLU A 52 2.84 -10.79 0.92
C GLU A 52 1.77 -11.47 0.05
N GLU A 53 2.20 -12.53 -0.64
CA GLU A 53 1.46 -13.42 -1.54
C GLU A 53 0.85 -12.79 -2.83
N ASN A 54 1.22 -13.39 -3.98
CA ASN A 54 0.56 -13.34 -5.30
C ASN A 54 0.34 -11.99 -6.04
N HIS A 55 0.92 -10.87 -5.62
CA HIS A 55 0.76 -9.60 -6.35
C HIS A 55 1.83 -9.37 -7.44
N GLN A 56 1.45 -9.44 -8.72
CA GLN A 56 2.34 -9.06 -9.86
C GLN A 56 2.78 -7.57 -9.83
N ILE A 57 2.05 -6.74 -9.07
CA ILE A 57 2.23 -5.29 -9.01
C ILE A 57 2.73 -4.88 -7.61
N CYS A 58 3.60 -3.87 -7.54
CA CYS A 58 4.10 -3.39 -6.26
C CYS A 58 3.01 -2.65 -5.46
N ARG A 59 3.20 -2.61 -4.13
CA ARG A 59 2.29 -1.95 -3.17
C ARG A 59 1.95 -0.50 -3.50
N VAL A 60 2.84 0.22 -4.17
CA VAL A 60 2.61 1.61 -4.59
C VAL A 60 1.73 1.69 -5.85
N CYS A 61 1.91 0.79 -6.82
CA CYS A 61 1.06 0.73 -8.03
C CYS A 61 -0.37 0.30 -7.67
N TYR A 62 -0.53 -0.71 -6.81
CA TYR A 62 -1.83 -1.09 -6.25
C TYR A 62 -2.53 0.13 -5.61
N LYS A 63 -1.80 0.89 -4.80
CA LYS A 63 -2.33 2.08 -4.12
C LYS A 63 -2.61 3.24 -5.08
N ALA A 64 -1.81 3.42 -6.13
CA ALA A 64 -2.09 4.38 -7.19
C ALA A 64 -3.43 4.07 -7.88
N LYS A 65 -3.65 2.82 -8.29
CA LYS A 65 -4.91 2.36 -8.88
C LYS A 65 -6.11 2.59 -7.95
N SER A 66 -5.95 2.48 -6.62
CA SER A 66 -7.04 2.73 -5.65
C SER A 66 -7.46 4.19 -5.46
N VAL A 67 -6.75 5.17 -6.05
CA VAL A 67 -7.11 6.60 -6.01
C VAL A 67 -7.10 7.28 -7.38
N PHE A 68 -6.75 6.53 -8.42
CA PHE A 68 -6.74 7.04 -9.78
C PHE A 68 -8.18 7.22 -10.25
N ILE A 69 -8.49 8.42 -10.72
CA ILE A 69 -9.75 8.78 -11.36
C ILE A 69 -9.38 9.14 -12.81
N PRO A 70 -9.87 8.44 -13.83
CA PRO A 70 -9.56 8.76 -15.22
C PRO A 70 -10.19 10.10 -15.60
N SER A 71 -9.42 10.95 -16.27
CA SER A 71 -9.86 12.20 -16.87
C SER A 71 -10.48 12.01 -18.27
N GLY A 72 -10.27 10.83 -18.87
CA GLY A 72 -10.64 10.57 -20.27
C GLY A 72 -9.62 11.12 -21.26
N ASN A 73 -8.53 11.74 -20.79
CA ASN A 73 -7.41 12.19 -21.60
C ASN A 73 -6.16 11.40 -21.24
N LYS A 74 -5.74 10.50 -22.15
CA LYS A 74 -4.60 9.60 -21.93
C LYS A 74 -3.32 10.31 -21.49
N ILE A 75 -3.01 11.50 -22.03
CA ILE A 75 -1.78 12.22 -21.70
C ILE A 75 -1.81 12.72 -20.24
N ILE A 76 -2.97 13.21 -19.80
CA ILE A 76 -3.21 13.65 -18.42
C ILE A 76 -3.21 12.43 -17.48
N ASP A 77 -3.87 11.35 -17.89
CA ASP A 77 -4.00 10.11 -17.11
C ASP A 77 -2.64 9.42 -16.90
N ASP A 78 -1.81 9.30 -17.94
CA ASP A 78 -0.46 8.74 -17.88
C ASP A 78 0.44 9.61 -16.97
N PHE A 79 0.34 10.95 -17.07
CA PHE A 79 1.08 11.87 -16.20
C PHE A 79 0.66 11.76 -14.73
N ILE A 80 -0.64 11.72 -14.44
CA ILE A 80 -1.16 11.55 -13.08
C ILE A 80 -0.71 10.20 -12.51
N MET A 81 -0.85 9.11 -13.27
CA MET A 81 -0.40 7.78 -12.86
C MET A 81 1.12 7.76 -12.59
N HIS A 82 1.93 8.45 -13.38
CA HIS A 82 3.35 8.63 -13.12
C HIS A 82 3.60 9.35 -11.78
N THR A 83 2.92 10.47 -11.48
CA THR A 83 3.07 11.11 -10.15
C THR A 83 2.64 10.20 -8.99
N LEU A 84 1.56 9.42 -9.17
CA LEU A 84 1.07 8.49 -8.16
C LEU A 84 2.01 7.30 -7.90
N THR A 85 2.77 6.85 -8.91
CA THR A 85 3.63 5.66 -8.83
C THR A 85 5.10 5.96 -8.55
N SER A 86 5.59 7.13 -8.98
CA SER A 86 6.99 7.59 -8.87
C SER A 86 7.59 7.41 -7.47
N SER A 87 6.86 7.76 -6.42
CA SER A 87 7.35 7.73 -5.03
C SER A 87 6.44 6.97 -4.06
N SER A 88 7.05 6.38 -3.03
CA SER A 88 6.35 5.87 -1.85
C SER A 88 5.87 6.99 -0.92
N LYS A 89 6.51 8.17 -0.95
CA LYS A 89 6.06 9.37 -0.23
C LYS A 89 4.73 9.85 -0.81
N LEU A 90 3.85 10.35 0.05
CA LEU A 90 2.50 10.80 -0.34
C LEU A 90 2.42 12.30 -0.68
N ALA A 91 3.40 13.09 -0.25
CA ALA A 91 3.52 14.49 -0.60
C ALA A 91 3.85 14.67 -2.09
N GLY A 92 3.31 15.72 -2.72
CA GLY A 92 3.58 16.07 -4.12
C GLY A 92 2.85 15.22 -5.17
N LYS A 93 1.95 14.31 -4.77
CA LYS A 93 1.15 13.53 -5.71
C LYS A 93 0.02 14.36 -6.31
N MET A 94 -0.10 14.31 -7.63
CA MET A 94 -1.21 14.91 -8.36
C MET A 94 -2.35 13.90 -8.48
N VAL A 95 -3.57 14.42 -8.58
CA VAL A 95 -4.82 13.66 -8.66
C VAL A 95 -5.79 14.41 -9.56
N PHE A 96 -6.56 13.67 -10.37
CA PHE A 96 -7.63 14.26 -11.14
C PHE A 96 -8.85 14.52 -10.24
N ALA A 97 -9.60 15.57 -10.54
CA ALA A 97 -10.80 15.95 -9.82
C ALA A 97 -11.87 16.40 -10.84
N PRO A 98 -12.89 15.58 -11.11
CA PRO A 98 -14.07 15.98 -11.88
C PRO A 98 -14.73 17.25 -11.29
N TYR A 99 -15.20 18.16 -12.15
CA TYR A 99 -15.66 19.49 -11.73
C TYR A 99 -16.94 19.43 -10.85
N ASP A 100 -17.78 18.42 -11.08
CA ASP A 100 -18.98 18.11 -10.29
C ASP A 100 -18.68 17.71 -8.83
N GLN A 101 -17.41 17.42 -8.49
CA GLN A 101 -16.98 17.19 -7.11
C GLN A 101 -16.68 18.48 -6.32
N PHE A 102 -16.85 19.66 -6.92
CA PHE A 102 -16.69 20.94 -6.23
C PHE A 102 -18.05 21.60 -5.98
N ILE A 103 -18.43 21.69 -4.70
CA ILE A 103 -19.64 22.39 -4.25
C ILE A 103 -19.28 23.75 -3.62
N ASP A 104 -20.29 24.59 -3.37
CA ASP A 104 -20.13 25.91 -2.75
C ASP A 104 -19.08 26.81 -3.42
N VAL A 105 -18.98 26.71 -4.76
CA VAL A 105 -18.04 27.50 -5.57
C VAL A 105 -18.39 28.99 -5.50
N LYS A 106 -17.53 29.77 -4.85
CA LYS A 106 -17.69 31.21 -4.59
C LYS A 106 -16.50 31.97 -5.15
N PHE A 107 -16.76 33.04 -5.91
CA PHE A 107 -15.71 33.93 -6.40
C PHE A 107 -14.99 34.63 -5.23
N ILE A 108 -13.67 34.77 -5.34
CA ILE A 108 -12.84 35.52 -4.38
C ILE A 108 -12.34 36.81 -5.03
N ALA A 109 -11.64 36.69 -6.16
CA ALA A 109 -10.96 37.80 -6.81
C ALA A 109 -10.64 37.47 -8.28
N GLU A 110 -10.44 38.52 -9.07
CA GLU A 110 -9.95 38.48 -10.43
C GLU A 110 -8.74 39.42 -10.55
N GLY A 111 -7.75 39.00 -11.33
CA GLY A 111 -6.62 39.83 -11.74
C GLY A 111 -6.17 39.40 -13.13
N GLY A 112 -5.20 40.11 -13.70
CA GLY A 112 -4.80 39.96 -15.12
C GLY A 112 -4.28 38.59 -15.58
N PHE A 113 -4.23 37.58 -14.70
CA PHE A 113 -3.74 36.23 -15.00
C PHE A 113 -4.67 35.08 -14.59
N SER A 114 -5.81 35.36 -13.92
CA SER A 114 -6.76 34.34 -13.49
C SER A 114 -7.94 34.91 -12.70
N LYS A 115 -9.04 34.14 -12.68
CA LYS A 115 -10.08 34.23 -11.65
C LYS A 115 -9.82 33.18 -10.56
N ILE A 116 -10.05 33.56 -9.31
CA ILE A 116 -9.84 32.74 -8.12
C ILE A 116 -11.18 32.49 -7.43
N TYR A 117 -11.45 31.23 -7.12
CA TYR A 117 -12.66 30.78 -6.45
C TYR A 117 -12.32 29.95 -5.20
N LYS A 118 -13.18 30.02 -4.20
CA LYS A 118 -13.22 29.14 -3.03
C LYS A 118 -14.26 28.06 -3.30
N ALA A 119 -13.98 26.80 -2.98
CA ALA A 119 -14.93 25.69 -3.12
C ALA A 119 -14.71 24.63 -2.04
N ILE A 120 -15.66 23.72 -1.90
CA ILE A 120 -15.51 22.49 -1.11
C ILE A 120 -15.38 21.31 -2.09
N TRP A 121 -14.22 20.66 -2.10
CA TRP A 121 -14.04 19.39 -2.81
C TRP A 121 -14.63 18.26 -1.97
N ILE A 122 -15.73 17.67 -2.41
CA ILE A 122 -16.37 16.52 -1.75
C ILE A 122 -15.67 15.21 -2.08
N ASN A 123 -15.76 14.23 -1.18
CA ASN A 123 -15.29 12.86 -1.40
C ASN A 123 -13.83 12.74 -1.89
N ARG A 124 -12.94 13.66 -1.49
CA ARG A 124 -11.53 13.61 -1.90
C ARG A 124 -10.85 12.37 -1.31
N PRO A 125 -10.16 11.53 -2.11
CA PRO A 125 -9.44 10.37 -1.60
C PRO A 125 -8.23 10.79 -0.77
N VAL A 126 -8.21 10.39 0.50
CA VAL A 126 -7.10 10.61 1.44
C VAL A 126 -6.35 9.31 1.64
N LEU A 127 -5.10 9.30 1.18
CA LEU A 127 -4.17 8.21 1.44
C LEU A 127 -3.52 8.37 2.82
N LYS A 128 -3.86 7.50 3.77
CA LYS A 128 -3.12 7.33 5.03
C LYS A 128 -2.32 6.03 4.99
N ASN A 129 -1.05 6.07 5.41
CA ASN A 129 -0.14 4.93 5.58
C ASN A 129 -0.33 3.81 4.54
N TRP A 130 -0.69 2.59 4.96
CA TRP A 130 -0.99 1.47 4.08
C TRP A 130 -2.41 0.93 4.26
N SER A 131 -3.32 1.74 4.82
CA SER A 131 -4.73 1.41 4.99
C SER A 131 -5.53 1.70 3.71
N LYS A 132 -6.79 1.22 3.67
CA LYS A 132 -7.77 1.60 2.65
C LYS A 132 -7.87 3.15 2.55
N PRO A 133 -8.14 3.70 1.35
CA PRO A 133 -8.38 5.14 1.22
C PRO A 133 -9.59 5.56 2.06
N THR A 134 -9.51 6.76 2.65
CA THR A 134 -10.63 7.39 3.37
C THR A 134 -11.05 8.64 2.64
N TYR A 135 -12.34 8.92 2.56
CA TYR A 135 -12.86 10.10 1.87
C TYR A 135 -13.14 11.23 2.87
N LYS A 136 -12.81 12.46 2.48
CA LYS A 136 -13.07 13.66 3.27
C LYS A 136 -13.36 14.85 2.37
N ASN A 137 -14.17 15.77 2.88
CA ASN A 137 -14.40 17.05 2.23
C ASN A 137 -13.29 18.03 2.63
N TYR A 138 -12.83 18.85 1.69
CA TYR A 138 -11.81 19.87 1.93
C TYR A 138 -12.20 21.19 1.31
N GLU A 139 -11.99 22.27 2.06
CA GLU A 139 -11.95 23.61 1.49
C GLU A 139 -10.72 23.72 0.56
N VAL A 140 -10.94 24.20 -0.66
CA VAL A 140 -9.92 24.35 -1.70
C VAL A 140 -10.04 25.69 -2.40
N VAL A 141 -8.94 26.11 -3.02
CA VAL A 141 -8.90 27.26 -3.92
C VAL A 141 -8.80 26.74 -5.36
N LEU A 142 -9.75 27.14 -6.20
CA LEU A 142 -9.72 26.88 -7.64
C LEU A 142 -9.16 28.12 -8.36
N LYS A 143 -8.28 27.89 -9.33
CA LYS A 143 -7.74 28.92 -10.21
C LYS A 143 -8.13 28.58 -11.64
N THR A 144 -8.86 29.47 -12.30
CA THR A 144 -9.11 29.37 -13.75
C THR A 144 -8.17 30.33 -14.47
N LEU A 145 -7.45 29.82 -15.47
CA LEU A 145 -6.59 30.58 -16.37
C LEU A 145 -7.41 31.15 -17.53
#